data_AF-A0A3M1WJX9-F1
#
_entry.id   AF-A0A3M1WJX9-F1
#
_cell.length_a   1.000
_cell.length_b   1.000
_cell.length_c   1.000
_cell.angle_alpha   90.00
_cell.angle_beta   90.00
_cell.angle_gamma   90.00
#
_symmetry.space_group_name_H-M   'P 1'
#
loop_
_entity.id
_entity.type
_entity.pdbx_description
1 polymer ?
#
loop_
_entity_poly.entity_id
_entity_poly.type
_entity_poly.pdbx_seq_one_letter_code
_entity_poly.pdbx_strand_id
1 'polypeptide(L)'
;ADRRIPENARQEPSRLLEAQLLLVKASGYRGMIGGQVIDLESETRDVDLATVEYMHIHKTGALISAALEMGALLGGATPEQAERLRSYGHHFGLAFQITDDILDVEGDAQLMGKQPGSDAAKNKKTYTALMGLKQAKQAARQQVDAAVEALRDFDQRATPLRELARYLLVRRA
;
A
#
# COMPACT_ATOMS: atom_id res chain seq x y z
N ALA A 1 -32.16 -19.57 -4.28
CA ALA A 1 -32.69 -18.21 -4.46
C ALA A 1 -31.74 -17.44 -5.36
N ASP A 2 -32.17 -17.24 -6.60
CA ASP A 2 -31.46 -16.64 -7.72
C ASP A 2 -31.08 -15.17 -7.41
N ARG A 3 -29.88 -14.93 -6.88
CA ARG A 3 -29.31 -13.58 -6.75
C ARG A 3 -28.83 -13.15 -8.13
N ARG A 4 -29.76 -12.79 -9.02
CA ARG A 4 -29.42 -12.11 -10.27
C ARG A 4 -28.67 -10.84 -9.91
N ILE A 5 -27.44 -10.72 -10.39
CA ILE A 5 -26.68 -9.48 -10.33
C ILE A 5 -27.56 -8.40 -10.98
N PRO A 6 -27.87 -7.30 -10.28
CA PRO A 6 -28.65 -6.19 -10.83
C PRO A 6 -28.14 -5.80 -12.22
N GLU A 7 -29.04 -5.43 -13.14
CA GLU A 7 -28.67 -5.16 -14.54
C GLU A 7 -27.66 -3.99 -14.65
N ASN A 8 -27.73 -3.03 -13.73
CA ASN A 8 -26.78 -1.93 -13.57
C ASN A 8 -25.43 -2.32 -12.93
N ALA A 9 -25.29 -3.56 -12.46
CA ALA A 9 -24.06 -4.14 -11.92
C ALA A 9 -23.44 -5.18 -12.87
N ARG A 10 -24.04 -5.41 -14.06
CA ARG A 10 -23.46 -6.27 -15.08
C ARG A 10 -22.26 -5.58 -15.72
N GLN A 11 -21.08 -6.16 -15.50
CA GLN A 11 -19.83 -5.77 -16.13
C GLN A 11 -19.58 -6.65 -17.33
N GLU A 12 -18.90 -6.11 -18.33
CA GLU A 12 -18.41 -6.90 -19.47
C GLU A 12 -17.55 -8.07 -18.94
N PRO A 13 -17.79 -9.32 -19.37
CA PRO A 13 -17.01 -10.48 -18.91
C PRO A 13 -15.49 -10.29 -19.06
N SER A 14 -15.06 -9.57 -20.10
CA SER A 14 -13.66 -9.20 -20.32
C SER A 14 -13.08 -8.34 -19.19
N ARG A 15 -13.82 -7.33 -18.70
CA ARG A 15 -13.39 -6.48 -17.58
C ARG A 15 -13.33 -7.25 -16.27
N LEU A 16 -14.25 -8.19 -16.04
CA LEU A 16 -14.21 -9.05 -14.86
C LEU A 16 -12.99 -9.97 -14.87
N LEU A 17 -12.65 -10.54 -16.03
CA LEU A 17 -11.45 -11.36 -16.19
C LEU A 17 -10.17 -10.54 -15.99
N GLU A 18 -10.13 -9.33 -16.53
CA GLU A 18 -8.99 -8.43 -16.35
C GLU A 18 -8.82 -7.99 -14.88
N ALA A 19 -9.91 -7.67 -14.17
CA ALA A 19 -9.87 -7.40 -12.74
C ALA A 19 -9.34 -8.59 -11.93
N GLN A 20 -9.80 -9.81 -12.24
CA GLN A 20 -9.27 -11.02 -11.61
C GLN A 20 -7.78 -11.21 -11.89
N LEU A 21 -7.34 -10.93 -13.12
CA LEU A 21 -5.94 -11.02 -13.49
C LEU A 21 -5.06 -10.01 -12.73
N LEU A 22 -5.55 -8.79 -12.51
CA LEU A 22 -4.88 -7.79 -11.66
C LEU A 22 -4.69 -8.34 -10.24
N LEU A 23 -5.76 -8.88 -9.63
CA LEU A 23 -5.69 -9.45 -8.29
C LEU A 23 -4.71 -10.63 -8.21
N VAL A 24 -4.77 -11.57 -9.16
CA VAL A 24 -3.88 -12.74 -9.19
C VAL A 24 -2.42 -12.32 -9.33
N LYS A 25 -2.12 -11.37 -10.22
CA LYS A 25 -0.75 -10.84 -10.39
C LYS A 25 -0.24 -10.18 -9.11
N ALA A 26 -1.06 -9.32 -8.49
CA ALA A 26 -0.71 -8.61 -7.27
C ALA A 26 -0.58 -9.53 -6.05
N SER A 27 -1.33 -10.64 -6.02
CA SER A 27 -1.25 -11.63 -4.93
C SER A 27 -0.08 -12.61 -5.12
N GLY A 28 0.41 -12.77 -6.35
CA GLY A 28 1.40 -13.78 -6.71
C GLY A 28 2.85 -13.45 -6.30
N TYR A 29 3.78 -14.26 -6.81
CA TYR A 29 5.22 -14.13 -6.51
C TYR A 29 5.84 -12.81 -7.00
N ARG A 30 5.19 -12.12 -7.95
CA ARG A 30 5.59 -10.78 -8.43
C ARG A 30 4.89 -9.64 -7.66
N GLY A 31 4.17 -9.97 -6.60
CA GLY A 31 3.48 -9.02 -5.73
C GLY A 31 3.61 -9.45 -4.27
N MET A 32 2.48 -9.56 -3.57
CA MET A 32 2.43 -9.83 -2.13
C MET A 32 3.29 -11.02 -1.69
N ILE A 33 3.18 -12.17 -2.36
CA ILE A 33 3.97 -13.35 -1.98
C ILE A 33 5.47 -13.08 -2.15
N GLY A 34 5.88 -12.41 -3.23
CA GLY A 34 7.29 -12.04 -3.44
C GLY A 34 7.82 -11.12 -2.34
N GLY A 35 7.05 -10.09 -1.99
CA GLY A 35 7.40 -9.20 -0.88
C GLY A 35 7.46 -9.93 0.46
N GLN A 36 6.55 -10.87 0.71
CA GLN A 36 6.56 -11.67 1.94
C GLN A 36 7.76 -12.62 2.02
N VAL A 37 8.20 -13.19 0.88
CA VAL A 37 9.42 -14.01 0.85
C VAL A 37 10.64 -13.17 1.18
N ILE A 38 10.76 -11.98 0.60
CA ILE A 38 11.87 -11.05 0.89
C ILE A 38 11.87 -10.63 2.35
N ASP A 39 10.70 -10.38 2.95
CA ASP A 39 10.55 -10.06 4.37
C ASP A 39 11.10 -11.17 5.26
N LEU A 40 10.79 -12.43 4.97
CA LEU A 40 11.30 -13.58 5.72
C LEU A 40 12.80 -13.78 5.53
N GLU A 41 13.32 -13.64 4.31
CA GLU A 41 14.76 -13.78 4.05
C GLU A 41 15.58 -12.67 4.73
N SER A 42 15.01 -11.46 4.82
CA SER A 42 15.65 -10.29 5.43
C SER A 42 15.76 -10.39 6.96
N GLU A 43 15.03 -11.29 7.63
CA GLU A 43 15.19 -11.53 9.08
C GLU A 43 16.57 -12.13 9.42
N THR A 44 17.23 -12.76 8.45
CA THR A 44 18.51 -13.47 8.65
C THR A 44 19.67 -12.88 7.85
N ARG A 45 19.45 -11.77 7.13
CA ARG A 45 20.43 -11.14 6.23
C ARG A 45 20.43 -9.64 6.41
N ASP A 46 21.60 -9.03 6.24
CA ASP A 46 21.67 -7.58 6.07
C ASP A 46 21.17 -7.22 4.67
N VAL A 47 20.22 -6.30 4.61
CA VAL A 47 19.63 -5.77 3.38
C VAL A 47 19.75 -4.25 3.37
N ASP A 48 19.84 -3.68 2.17
CA ASP A 48 19.90 -2.24 1.97
C ASP A 48 18.50 -1.62 1.89
N LEU A 49 18.47 -0.28 1.85
CA LEU A 49 17.21 0.46 1.79
C LEU A 49 16.41 0.14 0.53
N ALA A 50 17.09 -0.07 -0.61
CA ALA A 50 16.43 -0.39 -1.87
C ALA A 50 15.68 -1.74 -1.78
N THR A 51 16.25 -2.71 -1.09
CA THR A 51 15.61 -4.02 -0.85
C THR A 51 14.40 -3.88 0.08
N VAL A 52 14.50 -3.09 1.15
CA VAL A 52 13.37 -2.81 2.06
C VAL A 52 12.24 -2.08 1.33
N GLU A 53 12.56 -1.09 0.50
CA GLU A 53 11.58 -0.39 -0.32
C GLU A 53 10.88 -1.34 -1.30
N TYR A 54 11.66 -2.17 -2.01
CA TYR A 54 11.12 -3.19 -2.91
C TYR A 54 10.20 -4.16 -2.16
N MET A 55 10.61 -4.64 -1.00
CA MET A 55 9.80 -5.51 -0.13
C MET A 55 8.47 -4.83 0.24
N HIS A 56 8.50 -3.57 0.70
CA HIS A 56 7.30 -2.81 1.10
C HIS A 56 6.33 -2.60 -0.07
N ILE A 57 6.86 -2.23 -1.24
CA ILE A 57 6.09 -2.06 -2.48
C ILE A 57 5.34 -3.35 -2.83
N HIS A 58 6.00 -4.51 -2.69
CA HIS A 58 5.43 -5.78 -3.12
C HIS A 58 4.51 -6.40 -2.07
N LYS A 59 4.93 -6.42 -0.79
CA LYS A 59 4.20 -7.05 0.31
C LYS A 59 2.86 -6.38 0.57
N THR A 60 2.84 -5.05 0.58
CA THR A 60 1.65 -4.26 0.97
C THR A 60 1.15 -3.41 -0.19
N GLY A 61 2.05 -2.74 -0.92
CA GLY A 61 1.67 -1.83 -2.01
C GLY A 61 0.98 -2.51 -3.19
N ALA A 62 1.35 -3.76 -3.52
CA ALA A 62 0.82 -4.47 -4.68
C ALA A 62 -0.70 -4.69 -4.59
N LEU A 63 -1.21 -5.17 -3.45
CA LEU A 63 -2.64 -5.42 -3.27
C LEU A 63 -3.45 -4.12 -3.16
N ILE A 64 -2.89 -3.08 -2.52
CA ILE A 64 -3.53 -1.76 -2.46
C ILE A 64 -3.69 -1.19 -3.87
N SER A 65 -2.61 -1.23 -4.67
CA SER A 65 -2.61 -0.76 -6.05
C SER A 65 -3.61 -1.56 -6.89
N ALA A 66 -3.63 -2.89 -6.76
CA ALA A 66 -4.60 -3.73 -7.46
C ALA A 66 -6.06 -3.40 -7.08
N ALA A 67 -6.35 -3.12 -5.81
CA ALA A 67 -7.70 -2.72 -5.39
C ALA A 67 -8.17 -1.44 -6.08
N LEU A 68 -7.28 -0.45 -6.19
CA LEU A 68 -7.54 0.82 -6.87
C LEU A 68 -7.69 0.64 -8.39
N GLU A 69 -6.81 -0.14 -9.01
CA GLU A 69 -6.84 -0.43 -10.44
C GLU A 69 -8.09 -1.22 -10.83
N MET A 70 -8.51 -2.21 -10.02
CA MET A 70 -9.76 -2.92 -10.22
C MET A 70 -10.96 -1.97 -10.10
N GLY A 71 -10.95 -1.08 -9.11
CA GLY A 71 -11.98 -0.05 -8.96
C GLY A 71 -12.05 0.89 -10.17
N ALA A 72 -10.89 1.30 -10.69
CA ALA A 72 -10.78 2.13 -11.88
C ALA A 72 -11.36 1.41 -13.11
N LEU A 73 -10.94 0.16 -13.34
CA LEU A 73 -11.36 -0.66 -14.47
C LEU A 73 -12.87 -0.90 -14.48
N LEU A 74 -13.42 -1.34 -13.34
CA LEU A 74 -14.85 -1.64 -13.20
C LEU A 74 -15.70 -0.35 -13.16
N GLY A 75 -15.12 0.75 -12.68
CA GLY A 75 -15.73 2.09 -12.68
C GLY A 75 -15.70 2.79 -14.04
N GLY A 76 -15.07 2.19 -15.06
CA GLY A 76 -14.97 2.79 -16.40
C GLY A 76 -14.04 3.99 -16.47
N ALA A 77 -13.00 4.02 -15.63
CA ALA A 77 -11.98 5.07 -15.66
C ALA A 77 -11.26 5.11 -17.01
N THR A 78 -10.84 6.31 -17.41
CA THR A 78 -9.93 6.48 -18.54
C THR A 78 -8.55 5.87 -18.23
N PRO A 79 -7.72 5.55 -19.25
CA PRO A 79 -6.36 5.08 -19.01
C PRO A 79 -5.52 6.02 -18.14
N GLU A 80 -5.69 7.33 -18.31
CA GLU A 80 -5.00 8.35 -17.50
C GLU A 80 -5.45 8.30 -16.03
N GLN A 81 -6.76 8.21 -15.78
CA GLN A 81 -7.29 8.06 -14.42
C GLN A 81 -6.82 6.75 -13.76
N ALA A 82 -6.77 5.66 -14.51
CA ALA A 82 -6.27 4.37 -14.01
C ALA A 82 -4.78 4.48 -13.62
N GLU A 83 -3.96 5.15 -14.43
CA GLU A 83 -2.55 5.36 -14.12
C GLU A 83 -2.34 6.27 -12.90
N ARG A 84 -3.15 7.32 -12.76
CA ARG A 84 -3.14 8.17 -11.56
C ARG A 84 -3.52 7.40 -10.30
N LEU A 85 -4.51 6.52 -10.37
CA LEU A 85 -4.91 5.65 -9.25
C LEU A 85 -3.85 4.60 -8.92
N ARG A 86 -3.15 4.07 -9.93
CA ARG A 86 -1.98 3.20 -9.74
C ARG A 86 -0.85 3.93 -9.01
N SER A 87 -0.52 5.15 -9.44
CA SER A 87 0.48 6.00 -8.79
C SER A 87 0.10 6.34 -7.34
N TYR A 88 -1.17 6.68 -7.09
CA TYR A 88 -1.69 6.85 -5.73
C TYR A 88 -1.47 5.58 -4.88
N GLY A 89 -1.84 4.41 -5.40
CA GLY A 89 -1.71 3.13 -4.69
C GLY A 89 -0.27 2.78 -4.33
N HIS A 90 0.66 3.04 -5.25
CA HIS A 90 2.09 2.84 -5.02
C HIS A 90 2.61 3.70 -3.87
N HIS A 91 2.40 5.02 -3.93
CA HIS A 91 2.86 5.95 -2.90
C HIS A 91 2.16 5.73 -1.56
N PHE A 92 0.85 5.47 -1.58
CA PHE A 92 0.09 5.15 -0.38
C PHE A 92 0.60 3.87 0.28
N GLY A 93 0.84 2.81 -0.48
CA GLY A 93 1.31 1.53 0.04
C GLY A 93 2.69 1.65 0.69
N LEU A 94 3.60 2.41 0.08
CA LEU A 94 4.91 2.67 0.67
C LEU A 94 4.81 3.54 1.93
N ALA A 95 4.00 4.61 1.89
CA ALA A 95 3.73 5.44 3.07
C ALA A 95 3.16 4.63 4.23
N PHE A 96 2.25 3.68 3.94
CA PHE A 96 1.63 2.81 4.94
C PHE A 96 2.69 2.00 5.68
N GLN A 97 3.62 1.39 4.93
CA GLN A 97 4.62 0.51 5.52
C GLN A 97 5.71 1.28 6.27
N ILE A 98 6.14 2.46 5.76
CA ILE A 98 7.04 3.35 6.50
C ILE A 98 6.38 3.83 7.80
N THR A 99 5.08 4.13 7.77
CA THR A 99 4.32 4.53 8.96
C THR A 99 4.25 3.39 9.97
N ASP A 100 4.00 2.15 9.53
CA ASP A 100 4.02 0.99 10.42
C ASP A 100 5.41 0.77 11.05
N ASP A 101 6.50 0.99 10.30
CA ASP A 101 7.88 0.94 10.83
C ASP A 101 8.17 2.05 11.86
N ILE A 102 7.54 3.23 11.71
CA ILE A 102 7.59 4.34 12.69
C ILE A 102 6.81 4.00 13.94
N LEU A 103 5.60 3.43 13.77
CA LEU A 103 4.75 3.03 14.89
C LEU A 103 5.37 1.88 15.68
N ASP A 104 6.13 0.97 15.07
CA ASP A 104 6.86 -0.04 15.86
C ASP A 104 7.88 0.59 16.82
N VAL A 105 8.37 1.80 16.55
CA VAL A 105 9.33 2.51 17.42
C VAL A 105 8.65 3.41 18.46
N GLU A 106 7.63 4.18 18.06
CA GLU A 106 7.01 5.22 18.91
C GLU A 106 5.56 4.93 19.33
N GLY A 107 4.96 3.86 18.79
CA GLY A 107 3.54 3.55 18.96
C GLY A 107 3.17 3.08 20.37
N ASP A 108 1.86 3.09 20.64
CA ASP A 108 1.31 2.63 21.91
C ASP A 108 1.04 1.12 21.85
N ALA A 109 1.73 0.35 22.70
CA ALA A 109 1.57 -1.10 22.75
C ALA A 109 0.10 -1.59 22.88
N GLN A 110 -0.76 -0.82 23.55
CA GLN A 110 -2.16 -1.19 23.75
C GLN A 110 -3.01 -1.02 22.48
N LEU A 111 -2.68 -0.02 21.66
CA LEU A 111 -3.40 0.30 20.43
C LEU A 111 -2.88 -0.52 19.23
N MET A 112 -1.60 -0.91 19.24
CA MET A 112 -0.97 -1.66 18.14
C MET A 112 -1.34 -3.15 18.15
N GLY A 113 -1.77 -3.68 19.31
CA GLY A 113 -1.95 -5.12 19.51
C GLY A 113 -0.64 -5.93 19.45
N LYS A 114 0.52 -5.25 19.36
CA LYS A 114 1.88 -5.81 19.45
C LYS A 114 2.76 -4.89 20.29
N GLN A 115 3.81 -5.43 20.91
CA GLN A 115 4.74 -4.60 21.67
C GLN A 115 5.63 -3.77 20.73
N PRO A 116 5.79 -2.46 20.97
CA PRO A 116 6.78 -1.63 20.28
C PRO A 116 8.19 -2.23 20.43
N GLY A 117 9.01 -2.07 19.40
CA GLY A 117 10.35 -2.65 19.30
C GLY A 117 10.35 -4.12 18.92
N SER A 118 9.21 -4.69 18.52
CA SER A 118 9.13 -6.09 18.09
C SER A 118 9.98 -6.36 16.86
N ASP A 119 10.14 -5.38 15.97
CA ASP A 119 10.97 -5.52 14.78
C ASP A 119 12.45 -5.46 15.14
N ALA A 120 12.84 -4.57 16.06
CA ALA A 120 14.20 -4.53 16.59
C ALA A 120 14.59 -5.83 17.32
N ALA A 121 13.69 -6.41 18.10
CA ALA A 121 13.91 -7.69 18.78
C ALA A 121 14.12 -8.88 17.81
N LYS A 122 13.62 -8.76 16.57
CA LYS A 122 13.77 -9.75 15.49
C LYS A 122 14.91 -9.44 14.54
N ASN A 123 15.74 -8.42 14.83
CA ASN A 123 16.76 -7.89 13.92
C ASN A 123 16.22 -7.51 12.53
N LYS A 124 14.93 -7.17 12.41
CA LYS A 124 14.35 -6.76 11.13
C LYS A 124 14.96 -5.45 10.67
N LYS A 125 15.28 -5.39 9.38
CA LYS A 125 15.73 -4.16 8.72
C LYS A 125 14.50 -3.38 8.27
N THR A 126 14.13 -2.38 9.05
CA THR A 126 13.03 -1.46 8.77
C THR A 126 13.55 -0.14 8.20
N TYR A 127 12.66 0.70 7.67
CA TYR A 127 13.02 2.06 7.26
C TYR A 127 13.64 2.87 8.41
N THR A 128 13.07 2.75 9.60
CA THR A 128 13.54 3.44 10.81
C THR A 128 14.93 2.95 11.24
N ALA A 129 15.21 1.64 11.11
CA ALA A 129 16.51 1.07 11.42
C ALA A 129 17.62 1.52 10.45
N LEU A 130 17.30 1.66 9.15
CA LEU A 130 18.28 2.00 8.12
C LEU A 130 18.54 3.51 7.96
N MET A 131 17.50 4.35 8.09
CA MET A 131 17.60 5.79 7.83
C MET A 131 17.53 6.65 9.10
N GLY A 132 17.06 6.07 10.21
CA GLY A 132 16.69 6.80 11.41
C GLY A 132 15.25 7.33 11.36
N LEU A 133 14.68 7.51 12.55
CA LEU A 133 13.27 7.86 12.76
C LEU A 133 12.86 9.20 12.13
N LYS A 134 13.72 10.22 12.21
CA LYS A 134 13.44 11.55 11.65
C LYS A 134 13.32 11.48 10.12
N GLN A 135 14.25 10.79 9.47
CA GLN A 135 14.28 10.59 8.03
C GLN A 135 13.11 9.72 7.57
N ALA A 136 12.77 8.66 8.31
CA ALA A 136 11.60 7.83 8.04
C ALA A 136 10.30 8.65 8.07
N LYS A 137 10.12 9.53 9.06
CA LYS A 137 8.96 10.45 9.13
C LYS A 137 8.89 11.39 7.93
N GLN A 138 10.03 11.92 7.49
CA GLN A 138 10.09 12.75 6.29
C GLN A 138 9.76 11.95 5.02
N ALA A 139 10.26 10.72 4.90
CA ALA A 139 9.95 9.84 3.78
C ALA A 139 8.45 9.49 3.74
N ALA A 140 7.84 9.15 4.87
CA ALA A 140 6.40 8.94 4.97
C ALA A 140 5.61 10.17 4.49
N ARG A 141 6.01 11.38 4.92
CA ARG A 141 5.39 12.63 4.48
C ARG A 141 5.49 12.82 2.96
N GLN A 142 6.67 12.61 2.39
CA GLN A 142 6.90 12.73 0.94
C GLN A 142 6.01 11.76 0.14
N GLN A 143 5.88 10.52 0.60
CA GLN A 143 5.03 9.53 -0.05
C GLN A 143 3.54 9.89 0.07
N VAL A 144 3.09 10.40 1.22
CA VAL A 144 1.71 10.89 1.37
C VAL A 144 1.42 12.09 0.46
N ASP A 145 2.33 13.05 0.38
CA ASP A 145 2.16 14.22 -0.48
C ASP A 145 2.14 13.81 -1.97
N ALA A 146 2.99 12.85 -2.38
CA ALA A 146 2.98 12.28 -3.73
C ALA A 146 1.69 11.51 -4.05
N ALA A 147 1.15 10.75 -3.08
CA ALA A 147 -0.14 10.09 -3.23
C ALA A 147 -1.26 11.11 -3.46
N VAL A 148 -1.33 12.17 -2.63
CA VAL A 148 -2.33 13.22 -2.78
C VAL A 148 -2.20 13.95 -4.12
N GLU A 149 -0.98 14.23 -4.58
CA GLU A 149 -0.72 14.86 -5.88
C GLU A 149 -1.14 13.98 -7.05
N ALA A 150 -1.00 12.66 -6.94
CA ALA A 150 -1.50 11.72 -7.96
C ALA A 150 -3.03 11.84 -8.16
N LEU A 151 -3.77 12.40 -7.20
CA LEU A 151 -5.20 12.64 -7.29
C LEU A 151 -5.57 14.08 -7.71
N ARG A 152 -4.63 14.93 -8.11
CA ARG A 152 -4.88 16.36 -8.40
C ARG A 152 -5.98 16.61 -9.44
N ASP A 153 -6.06 15.74 -10.45
CA ASP A 153 -6.98 15.87 -11.60
C ASP A 153 -8.35 15.24 -11.31
N PHE A 154 -8.53 14.63 -10.13
CA PHE A 154 -9.82 14.11 -9.68
C PHE A 154 -10.61 15.19 -8.95
N ASP A 155 -11.94 15.15 -9.09
CA ASP A 155 -12.82 16.05 -8.35
C ASP A 155 -12.93 15.69 -6.85
N GLN A 156 -13.90 16.29 -6.18
CA GLN A 156 -14.20 16.07 -4.77
C GLN A 156 -14.56 14.61 -4.41
N ARG A 157 -14.91 13.76 -5.37
CA ARG A 157 -15.19 12.33 -5.12
C ARG A 157 -13.94 11.56 -4.71
N ALA A 158 -12.74 12.05 -5.03
CA ALA A 158 -11.48 11.47 -4.56
C ALA A 158 -11.07 11.95 -3.15
N THR A 159 -11.86 12.81 -2.49
CA THR A 159 -11.56 13.29 -1.13
C THR A 159 -11.34 12.17 -0.11
N PRO A 160 -12.14 11.07 -0.08
CA PRO A 160 -11.89 9.97 0.85
C PRO A 160 -10.49 9.36 0.71
N LEU A 161 -9.96 9.24 -0.52
CA LEU A 161 -8.60 8.75 -0.73
C LEU A 161 -7.54 9.75 -0.24
N ARG A 162 -7.74 11.05 -0.49
CA ARG A 162 -6.83 12.10 0.00
C ARG A 162 -6.77 12.10 1.53
N GLU A 163 -7.92 11.99 2.19
CA GLU A 163 -7.99 11.94 3.65
C GLU A 163 -7.39 10.64 4.20
N LEU A 164 -7.60 9.51 3.53
CA LEU A 164 -6.98 8.24 3.91
C LEU A 164 -5.44 8.33 3.85
N ALA A 165 -4.87 8.94 2.81
CA ALA A 165 -3.42 9.15 2.70
C ALA A 165 -2.91 10.05 3.83
N ARG A 166 -3.57 11.18 4.09
CA ARG A 166 -3.20 12.11 5.18
C ARG A 166 -3.31 11.47 6.55
N TYR A 167 -4.30 10.60 6.74
CA TYR A 167 -4.51 9.89 7.99
C TYR A 167 -3.29 9.06 8.41
N LEU A 168 -2.51 8.52 7.45
CA LEU A 168 -1.30 7.75 7.78
C LEU A 168 -0.31 8.53 8.65
N LEU A 169 -0.18 9.85 8.46
CA LEU A 169 0.78 10.67 9.20
C LEU A 169 0.36 10.99 10.64
N VAL A 170 -0.94 10.86 10.94
CA VAL A 170 -1.52 11.22 12.23
C VAL A 170 -2.13 10.04 12.96
N ARG A 171 -2.20 8.88 12.30
CA ARG A 171 -2.65 7.62 12.86
C ARG A 171 -1.81 7.32 14.09
N ARG A 172 -2.50 7.13 15.22
CA ARG A 172 -1.91 6.56 16.43
C ARG A 172 -2.33 5.11 16.47
N ALA A 173 -1.34 4.23 16.42
CA ALA A 173 -1.48 2.85 16.80
C ALA A 173 -0.57 2.61 17.98
#